data_AF-A0A165HET6-F1
#
_entry.id   AF-A0A165HET6-F1
#
_cell.length_a   1.000
_cell.length_b   1.000
_cell.length_c   1.000
_cell.angle_alpha   90.00
_cell.angle_beta   90.00
_cell.angle_gamma   90.00
#
_symmetry.space_group_name_H-M   'P 1'
#
loop_
_entity.id
_entity.type
_entity.pdbx_description
1 polymer ?
#
loop_
_entity_poly.entity_id
_entity_poly.type
_entity_poly.pdbx_seq_one_letter_code
_entity_poly.pdbx_strand_id
1 'polypeptide(L)'
;MPKTPTPDLVALLATEGAGTDVQEARQEAKARASRSPELRLALAEHYRQIGDRAQAGRWGVVFPGWTRPREVAHMRLWLLGQATRGNFVRQSLRLAHDEAVPAVVADLTSPTYVERGPNDGSPAQGLGCVSMLIAVIGLIAGFLTLLWNTAHTLWNAFLSTPSPLTAELALAALITVIVSGGVLAAGLRLFDRPVELPDPAFATRRALELLDSRPQEGRVMLRALVRADGDPEARRALVEDARRRNRPAQAGRWGCPLPGVTTEAERDAYAASILSRGGNDPSSVLAERSHLRFDDPVPGDVPDVARRLGAAPWDPRSASHSPGIAWWAAAAPLPIGAAATAFAPASAHAIAVSSVIAVLAIWWGLCVRGAFSRKREPRERWAFAMGALALVWAVGGVLLAAAR
;
A
#
# COMPACT_ATOMS: atom_id res chain seq x y z
N MET A 1 -34.70 -7.56 -11.80
CA MET A 1 -33.87 -6.96 -12.86
C MET A 1 -33.29 -8.09 -13.70
N PRO A 2 -33.57 -8.17 -15.00
CA PRO A 2 -32.94 -9.17 -15.87
C PRO A 2 -31.42 -8.92 -15.89
N LYS A 3 -30.64 -9.97 -15.61
CA LYS A 3 -29.18 -9.92 -15.79
C LYS A 3 -28.92 -9.63 -17.26
N THR A 4 -28.37 -8.47 -17.57
CA THR A 4 -27.78 -8.20 -18.88
C THR A 4 -26.87 -9.37 -19.24
N PRO A 5 -26.98 -9.98 -20.43
CA PRO A 5 -26.08 -11.05 -20.83
C PRO A 5 -24.65 -10.53 -20.70
N THR A 6 -23.82 -11.24 -19.95
CA THR A 6 -22.42 -10.87 -19.77
C THR A 6 -21.80 -10.85 -21.17
N PRO A 7 -21.25 -9.71 -21.63
CA PRO A 7 -20.68 -9.64 -22.97
C PRO A 7 -19.59 -10.69 -23.10
N ASP A 8 -19.51 -11.34 -24.27
CA ASP A 8 -18.45 -12.29 -24.55
C ASP A 8 -17.10 -11.54 -24.63
N LEU A 9 -16.41 -11.53 -23.50
CA LEU A 9 -15.14 -10.83 -23.34
C LEU A 9 -14.07 -11.37 -24.31
N VAL A 10 -14.14 -12.65 -24.69
CA VAL A 10 -13.19 -13.23 -25.65
C VAL A 10 -13.45 -12.66 -27.04
N ALA A 11 -14.71 -12.63 -27.47
CA ALA A 11 -15.09 -12.04 -28.75
C ALA A 11 -14.73 -10.54 -28.82
N LEU A 12 -14.98 -9.77 -27.75
CA LEU A 12 -14.63 -8.35 -27.71
C LEU A 12 -13.10 -8.14 -27.77
N LEU A 13 -12.31 -8.98 -27.09
CA LEU A 13 -10.85 -8.92 -27.17
C LEU A 13 -10.28 -9.36 -28.54
N ALA A 14 -11.05 -10.08 -29.35
CA ALA A 14 -10.64 -10.47 -30.70
C ALA A 14 -10.86 -9.36 -31.75
N THR A 15 -11.56 -8.29 -31.39
CA THR A 15 -11.81 -7.16 -32.30
C THR A 15 -10.61 -6.20 -32.34
N GLU A 16 -10.20 -5.80 -33.55
CA GLU A 16 -9.17 -4.77 -33.72
C GLU A 16 -9.76 -3.39 -33.40
N GLY A 17 -9.48 -2.86 -32.21
CA GLY A 17 -9.98 -1.55 -31.82
C GLY A 17 -9.43 -1.02 -30.49
N ALA A 18 -9.37 0.31 -30.38
CA ALA A 18 -9.04 1.03 -29.15
C ALA A 18 -10.28 1.69 -28.49
N GLY A 19 -11.49 1.31 -28.94
CA GLY A 19 -12.75 1.84 -28.44
C GLY A 19 -12.94 1.62 -26.94
N THR A 20 -13.79 2.45 -26.32
CA THR A 20 -14.12 2.38 -24.88
C THR A 20 -14.55 0.98 -24.45
N ASP A 21 -15.32 0.29 -25.29
CA ASP A 21 -15.85 -1.04 -25.01
C ASP A 21 -14.74 -2.10 -24.92
N VAL A 22 -13.71 -1.99 -25.78
CA VAL A 22 -12.52 -2.87 -25.74
C VAL A 22 -11.66 -2.56 -24.51
N GLN A 23 -11.61 -1.30 -24.06
CA GLN A 23 -10.90 -0.92 -22.83
C GLN A 23 -11.59 -1.47 -21.58
N GLU A 24 -12.92 -1.37 -21.51
CA GLU A 24 -13.72 -1.92 -20.42
C GLU A 24 -13.62 -3.45 -20.39
N ALA A 25 -13.82 -4.11 -21.54
CA ALA A 25 -13.65 -5.56 -21.67
C ALA A 25 -12.24 -6.00 -21.25
N ARG A 26 -11.20 -5.24 -21.60
CA ARG A 26 -9.83 -5.51 -21.17
C ARG A 26 -9.66 -5.41 -19.65
N GLN A 27 -10.25 -4.41 -18.99
CA GLN A 27 -10.16 -4.29 -17.53
C GLN A 27 -10.91 -5.41 -16.83
N GLU A 28 -12.10 -5.77 -17.32
CA GLU A 28 -12.90 -6.86 -16.79
C GLU A 28 -12.23 -8.23 -17.00
N ALA A 29 -11.71 -8.50 -18.19
CA ALA A 29 -10.95 -9.71 -18.49
C ALA A 29 -9.71 -9.81 -17.60
N LYS A 30 -8.96 -8.72 -17.41
CA LYS A 30 -7.82 -8.69 -16.47
C LYS A 30 -8.24 -9.08 -15.05
N ALA A 31 -9.39 -8.61 -14.58
CA ALA A 31 -9.89 -8.91 -13.23
C ALA A 31 -10.26 -10.39 -13.06
N ARG A 32 -10.68 -11.06 -14.13
CA ARG A 32 -11.10 -12.47 -14.13
C ARG A 32 -10.02 -13.46 -14.58
N ALA A 33 -8.95 -12.98 -15.22
CA ALA A 33 -7.92 -13.80 -15.86
C ALA A 33 -7.18 -14.76 -14.92
N SER A 34 -7.13 -14.50 -13.61
CA SER A 34 -6.53 -15.44 -12.64
C SER A 34 -7.36 -16.71 -12.42
N ARG A 35 -8.63 -16.73 -12.86
CA ARG A 35 -9.57 -17.85 -12.70
C ARG A 35 -10.07 -18.41 -14.03
N SER A 36 -9.67 -17.82 -15.16
CA SER A 36 -10.10 -18.25 -16.49
C SER A 36 -8.90 -18.29 -17.43
N PRO A 37 -8.39 -19.49 -17.78
CA PRO A 37 -7.26 -19.63 -18.70
C PRO A 37 -7.59 -19.10 -20.10
N GLU A 38 -8.84 -19.23 -20.55
CA GLU A 38 -9.31 -18.74 -21.84
C GLU A 38 -9.18 -17.22 -21.95
N LEU A 39 -9.62 -16.48 -20.92
CA LEU A 39 -9.45 -15.02 -20.88
C LEU A 39 -7.98 -14.62 -20.86
N ARG A 40 -7.13 -15.44 -20.25
CA ARG A 40 -5.69 -15.20 -20.21
C ARG A 40 -5.05 -15.35 -21.60
N LEU A 41 -5.41 -16.41 -22.34
CA LEU A 41 -5.00 -16.60 -23.72
C LEU A 41 -5.54 -15.49 -24.63
N ALA A 42 -6.82 -15.12 -24.49
CA ALA A 42 -7.43 -14.04 -25.25
C ALA A 42 -6.71 -12.69 -25.02
N LEU A 43 -6.38 -12.37 -23.76
CA LEU A 43 -5.55 -11.19 -23.45
C LEU A 43 -4.17 -11.29 -24.08
N ALA A 44 -3.52 -12.46 -24.02
CA ALA A 44 -2.19 -12.65 -24.58
C ALA A 44 -2.18 -12.42 -26.10
N GLU A 45 -3.16 -12.97 -26.81
CA GLU A 45 -3.29 -12.82 -28.27
C GLU A 45 -3.67 -11.38 -28.65
N HIS A 46 -4.63 -10.77 -27.95
CA HIS A 46 -4.97 -9.35 -28.13
C HIS A 46 -3.74 -8.45 -28.00
N TYR A 47 -2.92 -8.67 -26.96
CA TYR A 47 -1.72 -7.88 -26.75
C TYR A 47 -0.64 -8.12 -27.81
N ARG A 48 -0.58 -9.33 -28.37
CA ARG A 48 0.30 -9.65 -29.50
C ARG A 48 -0.15 -8.92 -30.76
N GLN A 49 -1.45 -8.88 -31.05
CA GLN A 49 -2.03 -8.19 -32.20
C GLN A 49 -1.71 -6.69 -32.17
N ILE A 50 -1.88 -6.02 -31.01
CA ILE A 50 -1.57 -4.59 -30.87
C ILE A 50 -0.07 -4.29 -30.69
N GLY A 51 0.80 -5.31 -30.74
CA GLY A 51 2.25 -5.16 -30.69
C GLY A 51 2.87 -4.96 -29.30
N ASP A 52 2.10 -5.07 -28.20
CA ASP A 52 2.63 -4.99 -26.84
C ASP A 52 3.19 -6.34 -26.38
N ARG A 53 4.44 -6.59 -26.77
CA ARG A 53 5.17 -7.84 -26.50
C ARG A 53 5.31 -8.16 -25.01
N ALA A 54 5.42 -7.15 -24.15
CA ALA A 54 5.60 -7.35 -22.72
C ALA A 54 4.30 -7.85 -22.09
N GLN A 55 3.15 -7.25 -22.45
CA GLN A 55 1.85 -7.74 -21.99
C GLN A 55 1.47 -9.06 -22.64
N ALA A 56 1.75 -9.28 -23.93
CA ALA A 56 1.53 -10.56 -24.57
C ALA A 56 2.26 -11.69 -23.83
N GLY A 57 3.54 -11.49 -23.53
CA GLY A 57 4.33 -12.44 -22.76
C GLY A 57 3.80 -12.65 -21.34
N ARG A 58 3.41 -11.56 -20.64
CA ARG A 58 2.87 -11.60 -19.28
C ARG A 58 1.65 -12.52 -19.15
N TRP A 59 0.72 -12.45 -20.11
CA TRP A 59 -0.48 -13.28 -20.07
C TRP A 59 -0.26 -14.68 -20.63
N GLY A 60 0.67 -14.83 -21.59
CA GLY A 60 0.98 -16.09 -22.23
C GLY A 60 1.94 -17.01 -21.47
N VAL A 61 2.82 -16.47 -20.61
CA VAL A 61 3.96 -17.21 -20.02
C VAL A 61 3.56 -18.41 -19.14
N VAL A 62 2.32 -18.43 -18.67
CA VAL A 62 1.80 -19.54 -17.88
C VAL A 62 1.43 -20.76 -18.73
N PHE A 63 1.31 -20.59 -20.05
CA PHE A 63 1.07 -21.68 -20.99
C PHE A 63 2.41 -22.15 -21.57
N PRO A 64 2.88 -23.35 -21.22
CA PRO A 64 4.17 -23.85 -21.67
C PRO A 64 4.30 -23.79 -23.20
N GLY A 65 5.40 -23.19 -23.68
CA GLY A 65 5.70 -23.09 -25.11
C GLY A 65 4.91 -22.04 -25.91
N TRP A 66 3.93 -21.36 -25.31
CA TRP A 66 3.13 -20.36 -26.03
C TRP A 66 3.88 -19.04 -26.27
N THR A 67 4.62 -18.57 -25.28
CA THR A 67 5.30 -17.27 -25.32
C THR A 67 6.57 -17.32 -26.16
N ARG A 68 6.73 -16.39 -27.10
CA ARG A 68 7.90 -16.32 -27.97
C ARG A 68 9.13 -15.79 -27.21
N PRO A 69 10.37 -16.17 -27.58
CA PRO A 69 11.59 -15.71 -26.89
C PRO A 69 11.71 -14.18 -26.78
N ARG A 70 11.30 -13.44 -27.82
CA ARG A 70 11.27 -11.97 -27.79
C ARG A 70 10.22 -11.41 -26.82
N GLU A 71 9.06 -12.05 -26.72
CA GLU A 71 8.00 -11.67 -25.77
C GLU A 71 8.48 -11.92 -24.33
N VAL A 72 9.18 -13.04 -24.09
CA VAL A 72 9.85 -13.32 -22.81
C VAL A 72 10.83 -12.22 -22.43
N ALA A 73 11.75 -11.84 -23.33
CA ALA A 73 12.76 -10.82 -23.03
C ALA A 73 12.13 -9.47 -22.64
N HIS A 74 11.11 -9.02 -23.38
CA HIS A 74 10.38 -7.79 -23.09
C HIS A 74 9.57 -7.89 -21.79
N MET A 75 8.89 -9.01 -21.57
CA MET A 75 8.14 -9.28 -20.35
C MET A 75 9.06 -9.27 -19.12
N ARG A 76 10.24 -9.90 -19.19
CA ARG A 76 11.21 -9.92 -18.09
C ARG A 76 11.64 -8.52 -17.70
N LEU A 77 12.01 -7.68 -18.68
CA LEU A 77 12.35 -6.27 -18.41
C LEU A 77 11.17 -5.51 -17.81
N TRP A 78 9.95 -5.77 -18.28
CA TRP A 78 8.75 -5.17 -17.70
C TRP A 78 8.52 -5.60 -16.24
N LEU A 79 8.63 -6.90 -15.93
CA LEU A 79 8.50 -7.45 -14.59
C LEU A 79 9.53 -6.84 -13.63
N LEU A 80 10.79 -6.81 -14.04
CA LEU A 80 11.87 -6.20 -13.26
C LEU A 80 11.66 -4.70 -13.06
N GLY A 81 11.04 -4.03 -14.03
CA GLY A 81 10.67 -2.62 -13.94
C GLY A 81 9.58 -2.34 -12.90
N GLN A 82 8.84 -3.38 -12.48
CA GLN A 82 7.85 -3.39 -11.41
C GLN A 82 8.39 -4.02 -10.12
N ALA A 83 9.69 -4.33 -10.05
CA ALA A 83 10.27 -4.97 -8.87
C ALA A 83 10.12 -4.07 -7.64
N THR A 84 9.45 -4.62 -6.64
CA THR A 84 9.32 -4.08 -5.28
C THR A 84 9.86 -5.14 -4.30
N ARG A 85 10.03 -4.79 -3.02
CA ARG A 85 10.32 -5.78 -1.99
C ARG A 85 9.13 -6.75 -1.91
N GLY A 86 9.31 -8.02 -2.33
CA GLY A 86 8.28 -9.07 -2.21
C GLY A 86 8.01 -9.88 -3.46
N ASN A 87 6.84 -10.52 -3.48
CA ASN A 87 6.38 -11.46 -4.51
C ASN A 87 5.89 -10.74 -5.78
N PHE A 88 6.68 -9.80 -6.31
CA PHE A 88 6.30 -8.91 -7.41
C PHE A 88 6.02 -9.71 -8.71
N VAL A 89 6.71 -10.82 -8.94
CA VAL A 89 6.49 -11.68 -10.11
C VAL A 89 5.09 -12.28 -10.08
N ARG A 90 4.69 -12.92 -8.97
CA ARG A 90 3.35 -13.50 -8.81
C ARG A 90 2.25 -12.44 -8.95
N GLN A 91 2.42 -11.30 -8.28
CA GLN A 91 1.47 -10.18 -8.33
C GLN A 91 1.33 -9.62 -9.75
N SER A 92 2.46 -9.43 -10.44
CA SER A 92 2.48 -8.90 -11.80
C SER A 92 1.85 -9.87 -12.78
N LEU A 93 2.15 -11.17 -12.67
CA LEU A 93 1.53 -12.20 -13.50
C LEU A 93 0.07 -12.50 -13.13
N ARG A 94 -0.41 -12.01 -11.97
CA ARG A 94 -1.72 -12.33 -11.40
C ARG A 94 -1.94 -13.85 -11.25
N LEU A 95 -0.90 -14.57 -10.83
CA LEU A 95 -1.05 -16.00 -10.55
C LEU A 95 -1.93 -16.18 -9.31
N ALA A 96 -2.69 -17.27 -9.26
CA ALA A 96 -3.36 -17.71 -8.04
C ALA A 96 -2.34 -18.03 -6.94
N HIS A 97 -2.77 -18.26 -5.70
CA HIS A 97 -1.81 -18.50 -4.60
C HIS A 97 -1.09 -19.84 -4.76
N ASP A 98 -1.79 -20.83 -5.29
CA ASP A 98 -1.43 -22.23 -5.52
C ASP A 98 -0.80 -22.50 -6.89
N GLU A 99 -0.87 -21.55 -7.83
CA GLU A 99 -0.30 -21.70 -9.17
C GLU A 99 1.24 -21.60 -9.13
N ALA A 100 1.95 -22.51 -9.80
CA ALA A 100 3.41 -22.47 -9.85
C ALA A 100 3.92 -21.24 -10.63
N VAL A 101 5.04 -20.66 -10.19
CA VAL A 101 5.70 -19.59 -10.96
C VAL A 101 6.34 -20.20 -12.20
N PRO A 102 6.07 -19.67 -13.42
CA PRO A 102 6.65 -20.21 -14.64
C PRO A 102 8.18 -20.24 -14.59
N ALA A 103 8.78 -21.36 -14.99
CA ALA A 103 10.23 -21.60 -14.90
C ALA A 103 11.08 -20.48 -15.54
N VAL A 104 10.58 -19.88 -16.62
CA VAL A 104 11.23 -18.80 -17.37
C VAL A 104 11.44 -17.51 -16.55
N VAL A 105 10.72 -17.34 -15.44
CA VAL A 105 10.82 -16.19 -14.53
C VAL A 105 10.94 -16.59 -13.06
N ALA A 106 11.02 -17.88 -12.77
CA ALA A 106 11.21 -18.40 -11.41
C ALA A 106 12.52 -17.86 -10.81
N ASP A 107 13.55 -17.66 -11.64
CA ASP A 107 14.85 -17.09 -11.26
C ASP A 107 14.78 -15.63 -10.77
N LEU A 108 13.66 -14.93 -10.99
CA LEU A 108 13.44 -13.56 -10.52
C LEU A 108 12.74 -13.50 -9.16
N THR A 109 12.35 -14.66 -8.63
CA THR A 109 11.57 -14.81 -7.41
C THR A 109 12.43 -15.45 -6.34
N SER A 110 12.25 -15.06 -5.07
CA SER A 110 12.96 -15.73 -3.97
C SER A 110 12.56 -17.21 -3.91
N PRO A 111 13.51 -18.15 -3.66
CA PRO A 111 13.20 -19.58 -3.55
C PRO A 111 12.00 -19.89 -2.65
N THR A 112 11.83 -19.13 -1.56
CA THR A 112 10.67 -19.22 -0.64
C THR A 112 9.31 -19.04 -1.33
N TYR A 113 9.25 -18.32 -2.44
CA TYR A 113 8.04 -18.06 -3.24
C TYR A 113 7.99 -18.86 -4.55
N VAL A 114 9.08 -19.56 -4.91
CA VAL A 114 9.15 -20.46 -6.07
C VAL A 114 8.42 -21.78 -5.75
N GLU A 115 8.54 -22.28 -4.52
CA GLU A 115 8.07 -23.63 -4.14
C GLU A 115 6.65 -23.70 -3.55
N ARG A 116 6.02 -22.61 -3.08
CA ARG A 116 4.71 -22.72 -2.40
C ARG A 116 3.52 -22.94 -3.35
N GLY A 117 3.16 -24.21 -3.54
CA GLY A 117 1.91 -24.82 -3.04
C GLY A 117 2.16 -25.45 -1.65
N PRO A 118 1.15 -25.85 -0.84
CA PRO A 118 1.23 -25.84 0.62
C PRO A 118 2.34 -26.76 1.17
N ASN A 119 3.19 -26.22 2.05
CA ASN A 119 3.85 -27.03 3.05
C ASN A 119 3.89 -26.24 4.35
N ASP A 120 3.05 -26.72 5.27
CA ASP A 120 2.95 -26.31 6.65
C ASP A 120 4.26 -26.68 7.36
N GLY A 121 4.84 -25.75 8.13
CA GLY A 121 5.86 -26.13 9.13
C GLY A 121 7.19 -25.40 9.09
N SER A 122 7.23 -24.09 8.84
CA SER A 122 8.42 -23.33 9.27
C SER A 122 8.29 -22.91 10.74
N PRO A 123 9.28 -23.19 11.61
CA PRO A 123 9.21 -22.87 13.05
C PRO A 123 9.17 -21.37 13.35
N ALA A 124 9.49 -20.51 12.36
CA ALA A 124 9.34 -19.07 12.47
C ALA A 124 7.86 -18.61 12.46
N GLN A 125 6.93 -19.41 11.90
CA GLN A 125 5.50 -19.15 12.02
C GLN A 125 4.98 -19.37 13.44
N GLY A 126 5.61 -20.22 14.27
CA GLY A 126 5.15 -20.52 15.62
C GLY A 126 5.09 -19.30 16.55
N LEU A 127 6.08 -18.41 16.50
CA LEU A 127 6.12 -17.20 17.34
C LEU A 127 5.18 -16.09 16.84
N GLY A 128 5.02 -15.97 15.52
CA GLY A 128 4.02 -15.09 14.92
C GLY A 128 2.59 -15.56 15.20
N CYS A 129 2.34 -16.87 15.10
CA CYS A 129 1.04 -17.47 15.39
C CYS A 129 0.66 -17.33 16.86
N VAL A 130 1.58 -17.43 17.81
CA VAL A 130 1.26 -17.25 19.24
C VAL A 130 0.88 -15.80 19.55
N SER A 131 1.65 -14.82 19.07
CA SER A 131 1.32 -13.40 19.27
C SER A 131 0.03 -12.99 18.55
N MET A 132 -0.21 -13.55 17.36
CA MET A 132 -1.44 -13.38 16.60
C MET A 132 -2.64 -14.06 17.27
N LEU A 133 -2.47 -15.26 17.83
CA LEU A 133 -3.50 -15.98 18.59
C LEU A 133 -3.88 -15.20 19.85
N ILE A 134 -2.89 -14.63 20.56
CA ILE A 134 -3.13 -13.75 21.72
C ILE A 134 -3.93 -12.49 21.29
N ALA A 135 -3.58 -11.87 20.17
CA ALA A 135 -4.30 -10.69 19.67
C ALA A 135 -5.75 -11.02 19.26
N VAL A 136 -5.97 -12.15 18.58
CA VAL A 136 -7.31 -12.63 18.18
C VAL A 136 -8.13 -13.02 19.42
N ILE A 137 -7.54 -13.72 20.38
CA ILE A 137 -8.19 -14.04 21.66
C ILE A 137 -8.56 -12.76 22.42
N GLY A 138 -7.67 -11.77 22.45
CA GLY A 138 -7.94 -10.46 23.06
C GLY A 138 -9.09 -9.71 22.39
N LEU A 139 -9.17 -9.75 21.05
CA LEU A 139 -10.26 -9.15 20.27
C LEU A 139 -11.59 -9.87 20.52
N ILE A 140 -11.58 -11.20 20.54
CA ILE A 140 -12.76 -12.02 20.83
C ILE A 140 -13.22 -11.82 22.28
N ALA A 141 -12.30 -11.84 23.25
CA ALA A 141 -12.62 -11.62 24.66
C ALA A 141 -13.17 -10.21 24.90
N GLY A 142 -12.58 -9.19 24.28
CA GLY A 142 -13.08 -7.81 24.33
C GLY A 142 -14.48 -7.68 23.73
N PHE A 143 -14.74 -8.33 22.60
CA PHE A 143 -16.06 -8.36 21.98
C PHE A 143 -17.09 -9.10 22.84
N LEU A 144 -16.74 -10.25 23.43
CA LEU A 144 -17.63 -10.99 24.32
C LEU A 144 -17.95 -10.20 25.59
N THR A 145 -16.98 -9.48 26.15
CA THR A 145 -17.18 -8.62 27.32
C THR A 145 -18.12 -7.45 26.99
N LEU A 146 -17.92 -6.84 25.82
CA LEU A 146 -18.82 -5.81 25.28
C LEU A 146 -20.24 -6.39 25.13
N LEU A 147 -20.38 -7.53 24.47
CA LEU A 147 -21.67 -8.16 24.19
C LEU A 147 -22.40 -8.57 25.48
N TRP A 148 -21.67 -9.07 26.47
CA TRP A 148 -22.19 -9.40 27.80
C TRP A 148 -22.73 -8.17 28.53
N ASN A 149 -21.93 -7.10 28.62
CA ASN A 149 -22.37 -5.85 29.27
C ASN A 149 -23.58 -5.24 28.55
N THR A 150 -23.54 -5.24 27.22
CA THR A 150 -24.60 -4.69 26.37
C THR A 150 -25.90 -5.50 26.49
N ALA A 151 -25.80 -6.83 26.50
CA ALA A 151 -26.94 -7.71 26.72
C ALA A 151 -27.55 -7.51 28.10
N HIS A 152 -26.74 -7.28 29.13
CA HIS A 152 -27.24 -6.99 30.46
C HIS A 152 -27.99 -5.64 30.51
N THR A 153 -27.47 -4.61 29.83
CA THR A 153 -28.15 -3.31 29.70
C THR A 153 -29.48 -3.43 28.94
N LEU A 154 -29.50 -4.18 27.83
CA LEU A 154 -30.71 -4.46 27.06
C LEU A 154 -31.74 -5.27 27.86
N TRP A 155 -31.29 -6.27 28.62
CA TRP A 155 -32.15 -7.09 29.48
C TRP A 155 -32.81 -6.25 30.59
N ASN A 156 -32.01 -5.40 31.25
CA ASN A 156 -32.53 -4.50 32.29
C ASN A 156 -33.48 -3.44 31.70
N ALA A 157 -33.20 -2.94 30.49
CA ALA A 157 -34.08 -2.02 29.77
C ALA A 157 -35.40 -2.68 29.31
N PHE A 158 -35.39 -3.98 29.01
CA PHE A 158 -36.58 -4.72 28.57
C PHE A 158 -37.53 -5.07 29.73
N LEU A 159 -36.98 -5.30 30.92
CA LEU A 159 -37.76 -5.63 32.13
C LEU A 159 -38.24 -4.39 32.90
N SER A 160 -37.66 -3.21 32.64
CA SER A 160 -38.03 -1.94 33.27
C SER A 160 -39.02 -1.16 32.39
N THR A 161 -39.87 -0.31 32.99
CA THR A 161 -40.85 0.52 32.26
C THR A 161 -40.19 1.31 31.14
N PRO A 162 -40.68 1.24 29.88
CA PRO A 162 -39.99 1.78 28.72
C PRO A 162 -39.95 3.29 28.79
N SER A 163 -38.76 3.84 29.03
CA SER A 163 -38.46 5.25 28.92
C SER A 163 -37.79 5.54 27.57
N PRO A 164 -37.97 6.73 26.98
CA PRO A 164 -37.27 7.09 25.74
C PRO A 164 -35.75 6.97 25.86
N LEU A 165 -35.21 7.24 27.05
CA LEU A 165 -33.79 7.08 27.37
C LEU A 165 -33.30 5.62 27.24
N THR A 166 -34.11 4.65 27.70
CA THR A 166 -33.77 3.22 27.57
C THR A 166 -33.78 2.73 26.12
N ALA A 167 -34.63 3.29 25.25
CA ALA A 167 -34.66 2.95 23.84
C ALA A 167 -33.44 3.51 23.07
N GLU A 168 -33.01 4.73 23.41
CA GLU A 168 -31.80 5.35 22.83
C GLU A 168 -30.53 4.59 23.23
N LEU A 169 -30.42 4.20 24.51
CA LEU A 169 -29.30 3.38 24.99
C LEU A 169 -29.27 1.99 24.33
N ALA A 170 -30.44 1.36 24.13
CA ALA A 170 -30.57 0.07 23.44
C ALA A 170 -30.12 0.16 21.96
N LEU A 171 -30.45 1.24 21.27
CA LEU A 171 -30.02 1.48 19.89
C LEU A 171 -28.52 1.73 19.79
N ALA A 172 -27.95 2.55 20.69
CA ALA A 172 -26.51 2.81 20.74
C ALA A 172 -25.71 1.53 21.03
N ALA A 173 -26.21 0.71 21.96
CA ALA A 173 -25.73 -0.64 22.26
C ALA A 173 -25.68 -1.54 21.01
N LEU A 174 -26.80 -1.62 20.28
CA LEU A 174 -26.93 -2.43 19.07
C LEU A 174 -25.97 -1.97 17.97
N ILE A 175 -25.88 -0.66 17.73
CA ILE A 175 -24.95 -0.07 16.74
C ILE A 175 -23.51 -0.42 17.09
N THR A 176 -23.14 -0.31 18.36
CA THR A 176 -21.78 -0.64 18.82
C THR A 176 -21.44 -2.11 18.54
N VAL A 177 -22.36 -3.05 18.83
CA VAL A 177 -22.15 -4.47 18.54
C VAL A 177 -21.99 -4.75 17.04
N ILE A 178 -22.85 -4.17 16.19
CA ILE A 178 -22.79 -4.35 14.73
C ILE A 178 -21.46 -3.81 14.18
N VAL A 179 -21.06 -2.63 14.63
CA VAL A 179 -19.83 -1.97 14.18
C VAL A 179 -18.59 -2.73 14.65
N SER A 180 -18.54 -3.13 15.92
CA SER A 180 -17.44 -3.93 16.48
C SER A 180 -17.33 -5.29 15.81
N GLY A 181 -18.46 -5.95 15.52
CA GLY A 181 -18.50 -7.19 14.75
C GLY A 181 -17.99 -7.02 13.31
N GLY A 182 -18.34 -5.91 12.67
CA GLY A 182 -17.82 -5.55 11.34
C GLY A 182 -16.31 -5.29 11.32
N VAL A 183 -15.78 -4.61 12.34
CA VAL A 183 -14.33 -4.37 12.50
C VAL A 183 -13.60 -5.68 12.79
N LEU A 184 -14.13 -6.54 13.66
CA LEU A 184 -13.58 -7.86 13.95
C LEU A 184 -13.55 -8.71 12.67
N ALA A 185 -14.66 -8.80 11.92
CA ALA A 185 -14.72 -9.55 10.67
C ALA A 185 -13.78 -9.01 9.59
N ALA A 186 -13.66 -7.68 9.48
CA ALA A 186 -12.71 -7.04 8.56
C ALA A 186 -11.26 -7.28 8.97
N GLY A 187 -10.95 -7.21 10.26
CA GLY A 187 -9.65 -7.56 10.83
C GLY A 187 -9.29 -9.01 10.52
N LEU A 188 -10.17 -9.96 10.85
CA LEU A 188 -9.98 -11.39 10.57
C LEU A 188 -9.74 -11.68 9.08
N ARG A 189 -10.46 -11.00 8.18
CA ARG A 189 -10.21 -11.12 6.72
C ARG A 189 -8.88 -10.53 6.25
N LEU A 190 -8.34 -9.53 6.95
CA LEU A 190 -7.00 -9.00 6.68
C LEU A 190 -5.91 -9.95 7.20
N PHE A 191 -6.21 -10.73 8.24
CA PHE A 191 -5.32 -11.72 8.86
C PHE A 191 -5.19 -13.04 8.09
N ASP A 192 -6.16 -13.40 7.23
CA ASP A 192 -6.09 -14.53 6.29
C ASP A 192 -5.01 -14.36 5.19
N ARG A 193 -4.35 -13.20 5.13
CA ARG A 193 -3.21 -12.99 4.25
C ARG A 193 -1.93 -13.12 5.05
N PRO A 194 -1.12 -14.19 4.85
CA PRO A 194 0.20 -14.24 5.44
C PRO A 194 1.00 -13.04 4.90
N VAL A 195 1.21 -12.04 5.76
CA VAL A 195 2.18 -10.97 5.52
C VAL A 195 3.53 -11.56 5.84
N GLU A 196 4.05 -12.37 4.92
CA GLU A 196 5.47 -12.66 4.93
C GLU A 196 6.18 -11.37 4.54
N LEU A 197 6.91 -10.82 5.50
CA LEU A 197 7.85 -9.73 5.27
C LEU A 197 8.83 -10.22 4.19
N PRO A 198 8.81 -9.61 2.99
CA PRO A 198 9.81 -9.89 1.97
C PRO A 198 11.19 -9.82 2.59
N ASP A 199 12.08 -10.78 2.29
CA ASP A 199 13.50 -10.57 2.55
C ASP A 199 13.94 -9.34 1.73
N PRO A 200 14.16 -8.17 2.37
CA PRO A 200 14.49 -6.96 1.63
C PRO A 200 15.86 -7.08 0.96
N ALA A 201 16.73 -7.96 1.47
CA ALA A 201 18.06 -8.18 0.92
C ALA A 201 18.03 -9.05 -0.33
N PHE A 202 17.05 -9.95 -0.50
CA PHE A 202 16.98 -10.82 -1.68
C PHE A 202 16.87 -10.01 -2.97
N ALA A 203 15.95 -9.05 -3.04
CA ALA A 203 15.69 -8.30 -4.26
C ALA A 203 16.93 -7.50 -4.68
N THR A 204 17.61 -6.85 -3.73
CA THR A 204 18.84 -6.10 -3.99
C THR A 204 19.98 -7.04 -4.39
N ARG A 205 20.22 -8.14 -3.67
CA ARG A 205 21.24 -9.14 -4.03
C ARG A 205 21.01 -9.70 -5.42
N ARG A 206 19.77 -10.05 -5.75
CA ARG A 206 19.41 -10.57 -7.07
C ARG A 206 19.63 -9.54 -8.16
N ALA A 207 19.32 -8.27 -7.89
CA ALA A 207 19.57 -7.18 -8.83
C ALA A 207 21.07 -6.99 -9.11
N LEU A 208 21.93 -7.20 -8.11
CA LEU A 208 23.40 -7.17 -8.26
C LEU A 208 23.91 -8.37 -9.07
N GLU A 209 23.47 -9.59 -8.77
CA GLU A 209 23.80 -10.80 -9.57
C GLU A 209 23.37 -10.65 -11.04
N LEU A 210 22.20 -10.06 -11.27
CA LEU A 210 21.72 -9.73 -12.60
C LEU A 210 22.55 -8.63 -13.24
N LEU A 211 23.09 -7.68 -12.48
CA LEU A 211 23.93 -6.62 -13.05
C LEU A 211 25.22 -7.21 -13.63
N ASP A 212 25.79 -8.24 -12.98
CA ASP A 212 27.01 -8.91 -13.45
C ASP A 212 26.73 -9.87 -14.62
N SER A 213 25.66 -10.67 -14.54
CA SER A 213 25.34 -11.68 -15.55
C SER A 213 24.52 -11.15 -16.75
N ARG A 214 23.58 -10.24 -16.51
CA ARG A 214 22.63 -9.69 -17.49
C ARG A 214 22.45 -8.18 -17.25
N PRO A 215 23.45 -7.35 -17.59
CA PRO A 215 23.52 -5.97 -17.11
C PRO A 215 22.29 -5.09 -17.38
N GLN A 216 21.55 -5.37 -18.46
CA GLN A 216 20.30 -4.66 -18.75
C GLN A 216 19.19 -4.99 -17.74
N GLU A 217 19.00 -6.28 -17.40
CA GLU A 217 18.02 -6.72 -16.42
C GLU A 217 18.35 -6.17 -15.03
N GLY A 218 19.62 -6.30 -14.60
CA GLY A 218 20.07 -5.78 -13.30
C GLY A 218 19.83 -4.29 -13.15
N ARG A 219 20.19 -3.48 -14.17
CA ARG A 219 19.92 -2.03 -14.16
C ARG A 219 18.43 -1.70 -14.05
N VAL A 220 17.57 -2.44 -14.75
CA VAL A 220 16.12 -2.18 -14.70
C VAL A 220 15.58 -2.48 -13.30
N MET A 221 16.00 -3.59 -12.71
CA MET A 221 15.61 -3.98 -11.36
C MET A 221 16.11 -3.00 -10.30
N LEU A 222 17.39 -2.61 -10.34
CA LEU A 222 17.95 -1.61 -9.42
C LEU A 222 17.18 -0.28 -9.49
N ARG A 223 16.85 0.19 -10.70
CA ARG A 223 16.04 1.42 -10.87
C ARG A 223 14.61 1.27 -10.34
N ALA A 224 14.04 0.07 -10.36
CA ALA A 224 12.72 -0.18 -9.79
C ALA A 224 12.78 -0.15 -8.26
N LEU A 225 13.79 -0.79 -7.66
CA LEU A 225 14.02 -0.78 -6.20
C LEU A 225 14.25 0.65 -5.66
N VAL A 226 15.02 1.46 -6.37
CA VAL A 226 15.19 2.88 -6.02
C VAL A 226 13.89 3.67 -6.10
N ARG A 227 13.03 3.39 -7.10
CA ARG A 227 11.73 4.06 -7.26
C ARG A 227 10.72 3.64 -6.18
N ALA A 228 10.75 2.39 -5.75
CA ALA A 228 9.84 1.88 -4.73
C ALA A 228 10.19 2.44 -3.34
N ASP A 229 11.44 2.20 -2.91
CA ASP A 229 11.82 2.34 -1.49
C ASP A 229 13.08 3.20 -1.28
N GLY A 230 13.65 3.78 -2.35
CA GLY A 230 14.86 4.60 -2.24
C GLY A 230 16.11 3.81 -1.83
N ASP A 231 16.17 2.50 -2.11
CA ASP A 231 17.19 1.58 -1.58
C ASP A 231 18.64 2.10 -1.75
N PRO A 232 19.38 2.32 -0.65
CA PRO A 232 20.69 2.94 -0.68
C PRO A 232 21.75 2.05 -1.33
N GLU A 233 21.65 0.73 -1.19
CA GLU A 233 22.58 -0.20 -1.81
C GLU A 233 22.33 -0.26 -3.33
N ALA A 234 21.07 -0.27 -3.75
CA ALA A 234 20.72 -0.19 -5.16
C ALA A 234 21.23 1.11 -5.82
N ARG A 235 21.17 2.23 -5.09
CA ARG A 235 21.74 3.52 -5.53
C ARG A 235 23.26 3.43 -5.69
N ARG A 236 23.99 2.90 -4.70
CA ARG A 236 25.46 2.72 -4.80
C ARG A 236 25.85 1.86 -6.00
N ALA A 237 25.12 0.79 -6.25
CA ALA A 237 25.36 -0.07 -7.41
C ALA A 237 25.12 0.65 -8.76
N LEU A 238 24.09 1.49 -8.85
CA LEU A 238 23.83 2.31 -10.03
C LEU A 238 24.88 3.41 -10.23
N VAL A 239 25.43 3.97 -9.15
CA VAL A 239 26.57 4.90 -9.21
C VAL A 239 27.78 4.18 -9.81
N GLU A 240 28.11 3.01 -9.29
CA GLU A 240 29.27 2.24 -9.76
C GLU A 240 29.11 1.75 -11.21
N ASP A 241 27.92 1.26 -11.60
CA ASP A 241 27.64 0.97 -13.03
C ASP A 241 27.79 2.21 -13.91
N ALA A 242 27.34 3.39 -13.45
CA ALA A 242 27.49 4.63 -14.20
C ALA A 242 28.95 5.05 -14.35
N ARG A 243 29.78 4.89 -13.30
CA ARG A 243 31.24 5.13 -13.34
C ARG A 243 31.93 4.20 -14.32
N ARG A 244 31.68 2.89 -14.23
CA ARG A 244 32.22 1.88 -15.17
C ARG A 244 31.87 2.18 -16.63
N ARG A 245 30.75 2.88 -16.87
CA ARG A 245 30.27 3.27 -18.20
C ARG A 245 30.68 4.68 -18.63
N ASN A 246 31.51 5.37 -17.85
CA ASN A 246 31.91 6.77 -18.07
C ASN A 246 30.70 7.72 -18.22
N ARG A 247 29.71 7.59 -17.34
CA ARG A 247 28.49 8.42 -17.32
C ARG A 247 28.39 9.25 -16.02
N PRO A 248 29.21 10.31 -15.86
CA PRO A 248 29.29 11.06 -14.60
C PRO A 248 27.96 11.70 -14.19
N ALA A 249 27.16 12.20 -15.15
CA ALA A 249 25.83 12.73 -14.85
C ALA A 249 24.85 11.68 -14.31
N GLN A 250 24.99 10.41 -14.70
CA GLN A 250 24.17 9.32 -14.13
C GLN A 250 24.69 8.92 -12.75
N ALA A 251 26.02 8.90 -12.54
CA ALA A 251 26.60 8.67 -11.22
C ALA A 251 26.12 9.75 -10.23
N GLY A 252 26.19 11.03 -10.62
CA GLY A 252 25.65 12.14 -9.85
C GLY A 252 24.15 12.00 -9.56
N ARG A 253 23.35 11.63 -10.58
CA ARG A 253 21.90 11.39 -10.41
C ARG A 253 21.57 10.37 -9.34
N TRP A 254 22.21 9.20 -9.38
CA TRP A 254 21.87 8.10 -8.48
C TRP A 254 22.46 8.31 -7.09
N GLY A 255 23.63 8.93 -7.02
CA GLY A 255 24.40 9.10 -5.80
C GLY A 255 24.08 10.37 -5.02
N CYS A 256 23.54 11.44 -5.62
CA CYS A 256 23.32 12.70 -4.88
C CYS A 256 22.46 12.55 -3.62
N PRO A 257 21.47 11.63 -3.53
CA PRO A 257 20.72 11.44 -2.29
C PRO A 257 21.51 10.67 -1.21
N LEU A 258 22.71 10.19 -1.50
CA LEU A 258 23.58 9.49 -0.56
C LEU A 258 24.75 10.40 -0.16
N PRO A 259 24.94 10.68 1.15
CA PRO A 259 26.01 11.56 1.60
C PRO A 259 27.39 10.99 1.25
N GLY A 260 28.23 11.81 0.62
CA GLY A 260 29.64 11.48 0.34
C GLY A 260 29.86 10.39 -0.71
N VAL A 261 28.82 9.97 -1.44
CA VAL A 261 28.95 8.95 -2.49
C VAL A 261 29.39 9.58 -3.81
N THR A 262 28.96 10.81 -4.10
CA THR A 262 29.27 11.48 -5.37
C THR A 262 30.54 12.32 -5.28
N THR A 263 31.27 12.41 -6.38
CA THR A 263 32.36 13.39 -6.52
C THR A 263 31.81 14.74 -6.96
N GLU A 264 32.62 15.80 -6.80
CA GLU A 264 32.26 17.13 -7.29
C GLU A 264 31.98 17.15 -8.80
N ALA A 265 32.84 16.54 -9.61
CA ALA A 265 32.65 16.44 -11.05
C ALA A 265 31.37 15.70 -11.46
N GLU A 266 30.95 14.68 -10.69
CA GLU A 266 29.69 13.96 -10.91
C GLU A 266 28.47 14.84 -10.60
N ARG A 267 28.55 15.65 -9.53
CA ARG A 267 27.51 16.63 -9.18
C ARG A 267 27.38 17.72 -10.24
N ASP A 268 28.49 18.24 -10.73
CA ASP A 268 28.52 19.22 -11.83
C ASP A 268 27.92 18.67 -13.12
N ALA A 269 28.36 17.48 -13.53
CA ALA A 269 27.82 16.82 -14.71
C ALA A 269 26.31 16.56 -14.59
N TYR A 270 25.83 16.20 -13.38
CA TYR A 270 24.41 16.00 -13.15
C TYR A 270 23.62 17.31 -13.22
N ALA A 271 24.11 18.38 -12.56
CA ALA A 271 23.50 19.70 -12.61
C ALA A 271 23.40 20.24 -14.05
N ALA A 272 24.49 20.14 -14.82
CA ALA A 272 24.50 20.50 -16.24
C ALA A 272 23.49 19.66 -17.07
N SER A 273 23.31 18.38 -16.72
CA SER A 273 22.32 17.51 -17.37
C SER A 273 20.85 17.85 -17.07
N ILE A 274 20.61 18.62 -16.01
CA ILE A 274 19.29 19.16 -15.67
C ILE A 274 19.08 20.47 -16.43
N LEU A 275 20.05 21.39 -16.39
CA LEU A 275 19.98 22.68 -17.08
C LEU A 275 19.81 22.54 -18.59
N SER A 276 20.52 21.60 -19.22
CA SER A 276 20.43 21.32 -20.66
C SER A 276 19.05 20.86 -21.15
N ARG A 277 18.12 20.51 -20.26
CA ARG A 277 16.75 20.12 -20.64
C ARG A 277 15.76 21.30 -20.71
N GLY A 278 16.15 22.52 -20.33
CA GLY A 278 15.35 23.73 -20.57
C GLY A 278 14.04 23.82 -19.78
N GLY A 279 13.96 23.26 -18.58
CA GLY A 279 12.79 23.37 -17.71
C GLY A 279 12.82 24.64 -16.85
N ASN A 280 11.65 25.28 -16.67
CA ASN A 280 11.50 26.51 -15.86
C ASN A 280 11.70 26.30 -14.34
N ASP A 281 11.70 25.05 -13.87
CA ASP A 281 11.88 24.69 -12.45
C ASP A 281 12.93 23.57 -12.28
N PRO A 282 14.22 23.92 -12.10
CA PRO A 282 15.30 22.96 -11.89
C PRO A 282 15.13 22.09 -10.64
N SER A 283 14.45 22.59 -9.59
CA SER A 283 14.23 21.87 -8.34
C SER A 283 13.24 20.73 -8.53
N SER A 284 12.14 20.98 -9.23
CA SER A 284 11.18 19.92 -9.57
C SER A 284 11.83 18.82 -10.42
N VAL A 285 12.63 19.20 -11.42
CA VAL A 285 13.37 18.23 -12.26
C VAL A 285 14.38 17.43 -11.43
N LEU A 286 15.08 18.07 -10.49
CA LEU A 286 15.99 17.39 -9.56
C LEU A 286 15.24 16.35 -8.70
N ALA A 287 14.12 16.73 -8.09
CA ALA A 287 13.28 15.83 -7.30
C ALA A 287 12.84 14.60 -8.10
N GLU A 288 12.26 14.85 -9.28
CA GLU A 288 11.70 13.82 -10.13
C GLU A 288 12.78 12.82 -10.57
N ARG A 289 13.93 13.34 -11.02
CA ARG A 289 15.01 12.50 -11.56
C ARG A 289 15.76 11.75 -10.48
N SER A 290 15.94 12.34 -9.31
CA SER A 290 16.61 11.70 -8.18
C SER A 290 15.67 10.79 -7.37
N HIS A 291 14.38 10.75 -7.71
CA HIS A 291 13.33 10.02 -7.00
C HIS A 291 13.29 10.39 -5.51
N LEU A 292 13.32 11.70 -5.23
CA LEU A 292 13.18 12.24 -3.88
C LEU A 292 11.70 12.32 -3.51
N ARG A 293 11.37 12.01 -2.26
CA ARG A 293 10.05 12.32 -1.69
C ARG A 293 10.12 13.75 -1.17
N PHE A 294 9.18 14.60 -1.60
CA PHE A 294 9.16 16.03 -1.22
C PHE A 294 8.97 16.26 0.28
N ASP A 295 8.44 15.26 1.00
CA ASP A 295 8.12 15.35 2.43
C ASP A 295 9.29 14.93 3.35
N ASP A 296 10.38 14.37 2.80
CA ASP A 296 11.53 13.91 3.57
C ASP A 296 12.59 15.02 3.72
N PRO A 297 13.37 15.04 4.81
CA PRO A 297 14.53 15.92 4.93
C PRO A 297 15.48 15.69 3.76
N VAL A 298 16.01 16.79 3.20
CA VAL A 298 16.83 16.76 1.99
C VAL A 298 18.09 15.91 2.22
N PRO A 299 18.24 14.77 1.53
CA PRO A 299 19.27 13.81 1.86
C PRO A 299 20.59 14.10 1.13
N GLY A 300 21.72 13.80 1.78
CA GLY A 300 23.03 13.72 1.16
C GLY A 300 23.51 15.02 0.49
N ASP A 301 24.00 14.89 -0.74
CA ASP A 301 24.61 15.97 -1.52
C ASP A 301 23.58 16.74 -2.38
N VAL A 302 22.28 16.45 -2.24
CA VAL A 302 21.19 17.14 -2.96
C VAL A 302 21.23 18.68 -2.78
N PRO A 303 21.50 19.24 -1.59
CA PRO A 303 21.60 20.69 -1.42
C PRO A 303 22.75 21.32 -2.24
N ASP A 304 23.85 20.59 -2.44
CA ASP A 304 24.97 21.05 -3.26
C ASP A 304 24.57 21.09 -4.75
N VAL A 305 23.90 20.05 -5.24
CA VAL A 305 23.38 20.02 -6.62
C VAL A 305 22.34 21.12 -6.82
N ALA A 306 21.43 21.33 -5.87
CA ALA A 306 20.43 22.41 -5.93
C ALA A 306 21.10 23.80 -5.99
N ARG A 307 22.14 24.03 -5.18
CA ARG A 307 22.94 25.26 -5.22
C ARG A 307 23.57 25.49 -6.61
N ARG A 308 24.13 24.43 -7.21
CA ARG A 308 24.74 24.48 -8.57
C ARG A 308 23.71 24.76 -9.67
N LEU A 309 22.43 24.42 -9.46
CA LEU A 309 21.33 24.77 -10.36
C LEU A 309 20.87 26.22 -10.24
N GLY A 310 21.40 26.99 -9.27
CA GLY A 310 20.88 28.33 -8.94
C GLY A 310 19.47 28.28 -8.33
N ALA A 311 19.03 27.11 -7.86
CA ALA A 311 17.74 26.96 -7.23
C ALA A 311 17.73 27.62 -5.84
N ALA A 312 16.58 28.18 -5.46
CA ALA A 312 16.36 28.63 -4.09
C ALA A 312 16.65 27.49 -3.09
N PRO A 313 17.08 27.79 -1.85
CA PRO A 313 17.29 26.78 -0.82
C PRO A 313 16.07 25.87 -0.76
N TRP A 314 16.31 24.56 -0.86
CA TRP A 314 15.25 23.57 -0.81
C TRP A 314 14.56 23.65 0.55
N ASP A 315 13.39 24.29 0.60
CA ASP A 315 12.56 24.31 1.80
C ASP A 315 11.53 23.18 1.71
N PRO A 316 11.73 22.05 2.43
CA PRO A 316 10.76 20.95 2.44
C PRO A 316 9.38 21.41 2.94
N ARG A 317 9.28 22.54 3.65
CA ARG A 317 8.01 23.12 4.11
C ARG A 317 7.25 23.89 3.02
N SER A 318 7.92 24.27 1.94
CA SER A 318 7.29 25.01 0.82
C SER A 318 6.54 24.09 -0.14
N ALA A 319 6.94 22.82 -0.27
CA ALA A 319 6.23 21.80 -1.05
C ALA A 319 5.00 21.22 -0.31
N SER A 320 4.89 21.43 1.01
CA SER A 320 3.72 21.08 1.80
C SER A 320 2.62 22.14 1.68
N HIS A 321 2.05 22.30 0.49
CA HIS A 321 0.69 22.80 0.32
C HIS A 321 -0.23 21.67 -0.16
N SER A 322 -0.15 20.55 0.55
CA SER A 322 -1.35 19.78 0.87
C SER A 322 -1.37 19.60 2.40
N PRO A 323 -2.40 20.10 3.12
CA PRO A 323 -2.45 20.03 4.57
C PRO A 323 -2.78 18.60 5.00
N GLY A 324 -1.82 17.69 4.88
CA GLY A 324 -2.00 16.27 5.24
C GLY A 324 -1.77 15.99 6.72
N ILE A 325 -0.96 16.80 7.41
CA ILE A 325 -0.31 16.44 8.68
C ILE A 325 -0.36 17.59 9.73
N ALA A 326 -1.29 18.54 9.64
CA ALA A 326 -1.51 19.53 10.73
C ALA A 326 -2.90 19.45 11.38
N TRP A 327 -3.86 18.72 10.78
CA TRP A 327 -5.23 18.66 11.32
C TRP A 327 -5.32 17.82 12.60
N TRP A 328 -4.47 16.81 12.79
CA TRP A 328 -4.45 15.99 14.00
C TRP A 328 -3.93 16.73 15.24
N ALA A 329 -3.00 17.68 15.09
CA ALA A 329 -2.59 18.56 16.19
C ALA A 329 -3.70 19.56 16.55
N ALA A 330 -4.47 20.00 15.55
CA ALA A 330 -5.67 20.81 15.76
C ALA A 330 -6.87 20.00 16.31
N ALA A 331 -6.90 18.67 16.11
CA ALA A 331 -7.96 17.76 16.59
C ALA A 331 -7.62 17.04 17.91
N ALA A 332 -6.35 17.01 18.32
CA ALA A 332 -5.91 16.51 19.63
C ALA A 332 -6.56 17.20 20.85
N PRO A 333 -6.89 18.51 20.84
CA PRO A 333 -7.60 19.13 21.97
C PRO A 333 -9.09 18.75 22.04
N LEU A 334 -9.70 18.17 21.01
CA LEU A 334 -11.12 17.78 21.02
C LEU A 334 -11.46 16.64 21.98
N PRO A 335 -10.69 15.51 22.06
CA PRO A 335 -10.93 14.49 23.08
C PRO A 335 -10.62 14.97 24.50
N ILE A 336 -9.70 15.92 24.67
CA ILE A 336 -9.41 16.54 25.97
C ILE A 336 -10.56 17.49 26.37
N GLY A 337 -11.10 18.27 25.43
CA GLY A 337 -12.30 19.08 25.64
C GLY A 337 -13.58 18.25 25.87
N ALA A 338 -13.70 17.10 25.21
CA ALA A 338 -14.79 16.14 25.43
C ALA A 338 -14.69 15.44 26.80
N ALA A 339 -13.47 15.10 27.23
CA ALA A 339 -13.23 14.58 28.59
C ALA A 339 -13.49 15.67 29.65
N ALA A 340 -13.07 16.92 29.41
CA ALA A 340 -13.31 18.03 30.33
C ALA A 340 -14.80 18.38 30.46
N THR A 341 -15.59 18.24 29.38
CA THR A 341 -17.05 18.41 29.41
C THR A 341 -17.78 17.25 30.09
N ALA A 342 -17.21 16.04 30.09
CA ALA A 342 -17.71 14.91 30.87
C ALA A 342 -17.54 15.08 32.40
N PHE A 343 -16.64 15.98 32.84
CA PHE A 343 -16.46 16.34 34.26
C PHE A 343 -17.13 17.66 34.67
N ALA A 344 -17.87 18.31 33.76
CA ALA A 344 -18.65 19.50 34.11
C ALA A 344 -19.86 19.12 35.00
N PRO A 345 -20.22 19.94 36.00
CA PRO A 345 -21.27 19.60 36.97
C PRO A 345 -22.63 19.34 36.30
N ALA A 346 -23.42 18.49 36.96
CA ALA A 346 -24.62 17.80 36.47
C ALA A 346 -25.80 18.66 35.95
N SER A 347 -25.65 19.98 35.85
CA SER A 347 -26.71 20.90 35.41
C SER A 347 -26.77 21.14 33.89
N ALA A 348 -25.88 20.54 33.08
CA ALA A 348 -25.80 20.78 31.62
C ALA A 348 -26.01 19.50 30.75
N HIS A 349 -26.87 18.57 31.19
CA HIS A 349 -26.85 17.17 30.75
C HIS A 349 -27.22 16.84 29.28
N ALA A 350 -28.13 17.55 28.61
CA ALA A 350 -28.56 17.13 27.26
C ALA A 350 -27.66 17.66 26.13
N ILE A 351 -27.18 18.90 26.25
CA ILE A 351 -26.40 19.57 25.20
C ILE A 351 -24.93 19.13 25.24
N ALA A 352 -24.38 18.87 26.43
CA ALA A 352 -23.01 18.38 26.57
C ALA A 352 -22.86 16.94 26.03
N VAL A 353 -23.80 16.05 26.34
CA VAL A 353 -23.77 14.64 25.88
C VAL A 353 -23.93 14.55 24.36
N SER A 354 -24.87 15.30 23.77
CA SER A 354 -25.06 15.34 22.31
C SER A 354 -23.85 15.93 21.57
N SER A 355 -23.21 16.96 22.13
CA SER A 355 -21.99 17.55 21.56
C SER A 355 -20.80 16.60 21.62
N VAL A 356 -20.64 15.87 22.74
CA VAL A 356 -19.59 14.85 22.90
C VAL A 356 -19.81 13.70 21.92
N ILE A 357 -21.04 13.17 21.80
CA ILE A 357 -21.38 12.11 20.84
C ILE A 357 -21.11 12.56 19.40
N ALA A 358 -21.46 13.80 19.03
CA ALA A 358 -21.22 14.33 17.68
C ALA A 358 -19.71 14.44 17.37
N VAL A 359 -18.90 14.94 18.32
CA VAL A 359 -17.44 15.04 18.17
C VAL A 359 -16.81 13.65 18.04
N LEU A 360 -17.28 12.68 18.83
CA LEU A 360 -16.81 11.29 18.77
C LEU A 360 -17.21 10.61 17.45
N ALA A 361 -18.42 10.86 16.94
CA ALA A 361 -18.89 10.32 15.66
C ALA A 361 -18.08 10.89 14.47
N ILE A 362 -17.76 12.18 14.48
CA ILE A 362 -16.90 12.82 13.48
C ILE A 362 -15.49 12.24 13.53
N TRP A 363 -14.93 12.09 14.74
CA TRP A 363 -13.59 11.54 14.93
C TRP A 363 -13.51 10.06 14.53
N TRP A 364 -14.55 9.28 14.82
CA TRP A 364 -14.70 7.90 14.37
C TRP A 364 -14.80 7.80 12.85
N GLY A 365 -15.62 8.63 12.20
CA GLY A 365 -15.71 8.71 10.74
C GLY A 365 -14.36 9.01 10.08
N LEU A 366 -13.55 9.89 10.70
CA LEU A 366 -12.19 10.19 10.24
C LEU A 366 -11.22 9.01 10.42
N CYS A 367 -11.32 8.27 11.54
CA CYS A 367 -10.50 7.09 11.77
C CYS A 367 -10.86 5.92 10.85
N VAL A 368 -12.15 5.65 10.64
CA VAL A 368 -12.62 4.63 9.69
C VAL A 368 -12.19 5.00 8.27
N ARG A 369 -12.43 6.23 7.84
CA ARG A 369 -11.97 6.72 6.52
C ARG A 369 -10.44 6.60 6.37
N GLY A 370 -9.68 6.86 7.43
CA GLY A 370 -8.23 6.69 7.47
C GLY A 370 -7.78 5.23 7.35
N ALA A 371 -8.43 4.32 8.07
CA ALA A 371 -8.15 2.88 8.06
C ALA A 371 -8.47 2.23 6.69
N PHE A 372 -9.54 2.68 6.02
CA PHE A 372 -9.95 2.17 4.71
C PHE A 372 -9.37 2.93 3.51
N SER A 373 -8.57 3.98 3.73
CA SER A 373 -7.96 4.74 2.65
C SER A 373 -6.90 3.92 1.91
N ARG A 374 -7.18 3.58 0.65
CA ARG A 374 -6.24 2.86 -0.24
C ARG A 374 -4.95 3.62 -0.53
N LYS A 375 -4.91 4.93 -0.26
CA LYS A 375 -3.76 5.82 -0.52
C LYS A 375 -2.75 5.86 0.64
N ARG A 376 -3.10 5.32 1.82
CA ARG A 376 -2.23 5.37 3.01
C ARG A 376 -1.38 4.13 3.16
N GLU A 377 -0.22 4.27 3.79
CA GLU A 377 0.66 3.14 4.09
C GLU A 377 -0.01 2.19 5.11
N PRO A 378 0.28 0.88 5.10
CA PRO A 378 -0.33 -0.08 6.02
C PRO A 378 -0.18 0.30 7.50
N ARG A 379 0.98 0.85 7.89
CA ARG A 379 1.25 1.30 9.27
C ARG A 379 0.35 2.46 9.70
N GLU A 380 0.06 3.39 8.80
CA GLU A 380 -0.86 4.49 9.08
C GLU A 380 -2.28 3.98 9.24
N ARG A 381 -2.72 3.04 8.38
CA ARG A 381 -4.04 2.40 8.51
C ARG A 381 -4.20 1.70 9.86
N TRP A 382 -3.14 1.05 10.34
CA TRP A 382 -3.08 0.46 11.68
C TRP A 382 -3.24 1.52 12.79
N ALA A 383 -2.56 2.65 12.70
CA ALA A 383 -2.71 3.74 13.66
C ALA A 383 -4.15 4.28 13.71
N PHE A 384 -4.81 4.41 12.55
CA PHE A 384 -6.22 4.82 12.48
C PHE A 384 -7.19 3.75 13.00
N ALA A 385 -6.93 2.47 12.73
CA ALA A 385 -7.73 1.37 13.27
C ALA A 385 -7.61 1.28 14.81
N MET A 386 -6.40 1.41 15.35
CA MET A 386 -6.16 1.43 16.80
C MET A 386 -6.74 2.69 17.45
N GLY A 387 -6.67 3.85 16.78
CA GLY A 387 -7.32 5.08 17.22
C GLY A 387 -8.85 4.92 17.32
N ALA A 388 -9.49 4.37 16.28
CA ALA A 388 -10.92 4.07 16.29
C ALA A 388 -11.30 3.13 17.45
N LEU A 389 -10.48 2.11 17.70
CA LEU A 389 -10.72 1.10 18.74
C LEU A 389 -10.57 1.69 20.14
N ALA A 390 -9.54 2.52 20.36
CA ALA A 390 -9.34 3.26 21.61
C ALA A 390 -10.48 4.24 21.90
N LEU A 391 -11.02 4.90 20.86
CA LEU A 391 -12.18 5.78 21.00
C LEU A 391 -13.43 5.01 21.40
N VAL A 392 -13.71 3.88 20.72
CA VAL A 392 -14.85 3.01 21.09
C VAL A 392 -14.75 2.57 22.55
N TRP A 393 -13.54 2.24 23.01
CA TRP A 393 -13.29 1.89 24.41
C TRP A 393 -13.48 3.06 25.38
N ALA A 394 -12.97 4.25 25.05
CA ALA A 394 -13.13 5.44 25.88
C ALA A 394 -14.61 5.86 26.01
N VAL A 395 -15.34 5.82 24.89
CA VAL A 395 -16.77 6.15 24.84
C VAL A 395 -17.61 5.11 25.55
N GLY A 396 -17.34 3.82 25.29
CA GLY A 396 -17.99 2.71 25.98
C GLY A 396 -17.77 2.77 27.49
N GLY A 397 -16.56 3.09 27.95
CA GLY A 397 -16.22 3.25 29.36
C GLY A 397 -16.93 4.43 30.03
N VAL A 398 -16.99 5.59 29.37
CA VAL A 398 -17.70 6.77 29.89
C VAL A 398 -19.21 6.53 29.95
N LEU A 399 -19.80 5.91 28.93
CA LEU A 399 -21.22 5.55 28.94
C LEU A 399 -21.55 4.50 30.02
N LEU A 400 -20.68 3.51 30.25
CA LEU A 400 -20.85 2.54 31.33
C LEU A 400 -20.74 3.18 32.71
N ALA A 401 -19.83 4.16 32.88
CA ALA A 401 -19.66 4.87 34.13
C ALA A 401 -20.83 5.82 34.43
N ALA A 402 -21.44 6.42 33.40
CA ALA A 402 -22.62 7.27 33.54
C ALA A 402 -23.92 6.48 33.76
N ALA A 403 -23.93 5.17 33.46
CA ALA A 403 -25.08 4.28 33.65
C ALA A 403 -25.09 3.56 35.01
N ARG A 404 -24.03 3.70 35.81
CA ARG A 404 -23.96 3.27 37.22
C ARG A 404 -24.23 4.44 38.13
#